data_AF-A0A3D3BB45-F1
#
_entry.id   AF-A0A3D3BB45-F1
#
_cell.length_a   1.000
_cell.length_b   1.000
_cell.length_c   1.000
_cell.angle_alpha   90.00
_cell.angle_beta   90.00
_cell.angle_gamma   90.00
#
_symmetry.space_group_name_H-M   'P 1'
#
loop_
_entity.id
_entity.type
_entity.pdbx_description
1 polymer ?
#
loop_
_entity_poly.entity_id
_entity_poly.type
_entity_poly.pdbx_seq_one_letter_code
_entity_poly.pdbx_strand_id
1 'polypeptide(L)' 'MYEIIRTNDAVLLSFAESLMKDAGIRCMIADQSMSVLEGSLGMLPRRFLVEEDRADEARKILEDAGLADELRERKG' A
#
# COMPACT_ATOMS: atom_id res chain seq x y z
N MET A 1 2.14 -6.70 10.37
CA MET A 1 1.99 -5.98 9.09
C MET A 1 0.52 -5.65 8.90
N TYR A 2 0.18 -4.38 8.71
CA TYR A 2 -1.19 -3.87 8.63
C TYR A 2 -1.51 -3.36 7.23
N GLU A 3 -2.60 -3.81 6.63
CA GLU A 3 -3.08 -3.32 5.33
C GLU A 3 -3.68 -1.92 5.50
N ILE A 4 -3.13 -0.92 4.78
CA ILE A 4 -3.63 0.46 4.80
C ILE A 4 -4.20 0.92 3.45
N ILE A 5 -3.69 0.40 2.33
CA ILE A 5 -4.16 0.73 0.98
C ILE A 5 -4.44 -0.57 0.22
N ARG A 6 -5.49 -0.55 -0.60
CA ARG A 6 -5.80 -1.63 -1.54
C ARG A 6 -6.14 -1.03 -2.89
N THR A 7 -5.22 -1.12 -3.84
CA THR A 7 -5.38 -0.54 -5.17
C THR A 7 -4.74 -1.42 -6.25
N ASN A 8 -5.20 -1.30 -7.49
CA ASN A 8 -4.53 -1.89 -8.65
C ASN A 8 -3.55 -0.91 -9.30
N ASP A 9 -3.54 0.34 -8.85
CA ASP A 9 -2.69 1.39 -9.43
C ASP A 9 -1.23 1.21 -8.98
N ALA A 10 -0.37 0.85 -9.92
CA ALA A 10 1.04 0.62 -9.65
C ALA A 10 1.78 1.91 -9.29
N VAL A 11 1.37 3.06 -9.84
CA VAL A 11 2.01 4.35 -9.60
C VAL A 11 1.77 4.78 -8.15
N LEU A 12 0.52 4.64 -7.70
CA LEU A 12 0.15 4.92 -6.31
C LEU A 12 0.96 4.07 -5.33
N LEU A 13 1.06 2.76 -5.58
CA LEU A 13 1.81 1.85 -4.70
C LEU A 13 3.30 2.22 -4.64
N SER A 14 3.93 2.53 -5.77
CA SER A 14 5.32 2.98 -5.80
C SER A 14 5.51 4.33 -5.08
N PHE A 15 4.53 5.22 -5.18
CA PHE A 15 4.54 6.50 -4.48
C PHE A 15 4.42 6.31 -2.96
N ALA A 16 3.45 5.50 -2.51
CA ALA A 16 3.29 5.14 -1.10
C ALA A 16 4.54 4.44 -0.54
N GLU A 17 5.14 3.52 -1.29
CA GLU A 17 6.40 2.86 -0.91
C GLU A 17 7.53 3.87 -0.71
N SER A 18 7.65 4.85 -1.62
CA SER A 18 8.69 5.88 -1.54
C SER A 18 8.52 6.76 -0.30
N LEU A 19 7.28 7.16 0.03
CA LEU A 19 6.97 7.92 1.25
C LEU A 19 7.31 7.13 2.52
N MET A 20 6.95 5.84 2.56
CA MET A 20 7.29 4.99 3.70
C MET A 20 8.80 4.83 3.85
N LYS A 21 9.52 4.68 2.74
CA LYS A 21 10.98 4.57 2.75
C LYS A 21 11.66 5.84 3.24
N ASP A 22 11.16 7.01 2.84
CA ASP A 22 11.63 8.32 3.33
C ASP A 22 11.41 8.48 4.84
N ALA A 23 10.24 8.08 5.33
CA ALA A 23 9.90 8.07 6.75
C ALA A 23 10.61 6.96 7.56
N GLY A 24 11.36 6.06 6.91
CA GLY A 24 12.00 4.92 7.55
C GLY A 24 11.01 3.87 8.09
N ILE A 25 9.79 3.83 7.53
CA ILE A 25 8.73 2.88 7.91
C ILE A 25 8.85 1.64 7.01
N ARG A 26 8.84 0.46 7.63
CA ARG A 26 8.79 -0.80 6.89
C ARG A 26 7.43 -0.98 6.22
N CYS A 27 7.45 -1.13 4.90
CA CYS A 27 6.28 -1.41 4.08
C CYS A 27 6.49 -2.65 3.20
N MET A 28 5.39 -3.22 2.72
CA MET A 28 5.38 -4.40 1.87
C MET A 28 4.14 -4.37 0.97
N ILE A 29 4.35 -4.58 -0.33
CA ILE A 29 3.25 -4.73 -1.29
C ILE A 29 2.99 -6.24 -1.47
N ALA A 30 1.86 -6.71 -0.95
CA ALA A 30 1.39 -8.07 -1.18
C ALA A 30 0.58 -8.16 -2.48
N ASP A 31 0.47 -9.38 -3.02
CA ASP A 31 -0.27 -9.66 -4.26
C ASP A 31 0.43 -9.16 -5.54
N GLN A 32 1.75 -8.97 -5.50
CA GLN A 32 2.57 -8.67 -6.68
C GLN A 32 2.80 -9.88 -7.62
N SER A 33 2.15 -11.02 -7.38
CA SER A 33 2.31 -12.24 -8.18
C SER A 33 1.61 -12.14 -9.53
N MET A 34 2.03 -11.17 -10.35
CA MET A 34 1.76 -11.16 -11.77
C MET A 34 3.05 -11.60 -12.46
N SER A 35 3.16 -12.90 -12.70
CA SER A 35 4.14 -13.45 -13.64
C SER A 35 3.97 -12.71 -14.96
N VAL A 36 4.98 -11.93 -15.34
CA VAL A 36 5.04 -11.18 -16.61
C VAL A 36 4.97 -12.11 -17.85
N LEU A 37 4.88 -13.44 -17.66
CA LEU A 37 5.09 -14.44 -18.69
C LEU A 37 3.85 -15.23 -19.15
N GLU A 38 2.75 -15.33 -18.39
CA GLU A 38 1.58 -16.12 -18.81
C GLU A 38 0.25 -15.58 -18.27
N GLY A 39 -0.35 -14.65 -19.00
CA GLY A 39 -1.66 -14.87 -19.60
C GLY A 39 -2.90 -15.18 -18.75
N SER A 40 -2.91 -15.02 -17.42
CA SER A 40 -4.13 -15.30 -16.63
C SER A 40 -4.56 -14.12 -15.76
N LEU A 41 -5.67 -13.53 -16.17
CA LEU A 41 -6.47 -12.56 -15.43
C LEU A 41 -6.86 -13.11 -14.05
N GLY A 42 -6.13 -12.67 -13.03
CA GLY A 42 -6.65 -12.50 -11.69
C GLY A 42 -6.35 -11.07 -11.27
N MET A 43 -7.22 -10.11 -11.60
CA MET A 43 -7.12 -8.70 -11.17
C MET A 43 -7.41 -8.59 -9.68
N LEU A 44 -6.63 -9.27 -8.85
CA LEU A 44 -6.69 -9.10 -7.42
C LEU A 44 -6.01 -7.75 -7.10
N PRO A 45 -6.70 -6.86 -6.37
CA PRO A 45 -6.12 -5.59 -6.00
C PRO A 45 -4.92 -5.83 -5.08
N ARG A 46 -3.81 -5.17 -5.42
CA ARG A 46 -2.59 -5.21 -4.63
C ARG A 46 -2.82 -4.55 -3.29
N ARG A 47 -2.19 -5.10 -2.27
CA ARG A 47 -2.35 -4.64 -0.89
C ARG A 47 -1.06 -4.02 -0.41
N PHE A 48 -1.14 -2.78 0.04
CA PHE A 48 -0.03 -2.09 0.67
C PHE A 48 -0.12 -2.30 2.18
N LEU A 49 0.89 -2.97 2.73
CA LEU A 49 1.00 -3.24 4.15
C LEU A 49 2.15 -2.43 4.75
N VAL A 50 1.97 -1.97 5.98
CA VAL A 50 3.00 -1.29 6.76
C VAL A 50 3.20 -1.97 8.12
N GLU A 51 4.21 -1.55 8.87
CA GLU A 51 4.38 -1.97 10.25
C GLU A 51 3.15 -1.61 11.10
N GLU A 52 2.60 -2.56 11.86
CA GLU A 52 1.40 -2.35 12.69
C GLU A 52 1.60 -1.25 13.74
N ASP A 53 2.78 -1.23 14.36
CA ASP A 53 3.16 -0.25 15.40
C ASP A 53 3.20 1.19 14.85
N ARG A 54 3.48 1.33 13.55
CA ARG A 54 3.58 2.61 12.85
C ARG A 54 2.49 2.81 11.80
N ALA A 55 1.39 2.05 11.88
CA ALA A 55 0.32 2.12 10.90
C ALA A 55 -0.39 3.50 10.93
N ASP A 56 -0.54 4.09 12.11
CA ASP A 56 -1.12 5.42 12.29
C ASP A 56 -0.21 6.53 11.74
N GLU A 57 1.10 6.45 11.99
CA GLU A 57 2.12 7.34 11.40
C GLU A 57 2.12 7.25 9.86
N ALA A 58 2.17 6.02 9.34
CA ALA A 58 2.13 5.77 7.90
C ALA A 58 0.88 6.35 7.25
N ARG A 59 -0.30 6.15 7.86
CA ARG A 59 -1.55 6.75 7.39
C ARG A 59 -1.45 8.26 7.31
N LYS A 60 -0.98 8.91 8.37
CA LYS A 60 -0.87 10.36 8.42
C LYS A 60 0.04 10.93 7.32
N ILE A 61 1.16 10.27 7.04
CA ILE A 61 2.06 10.63 5.94
C ILE A 61 1.35 10.51 4.59
N LEU A 62 0.59 9.44 4.39
CA LEU A 62 -0.15 9.21 3.15
C LEU A 62 -1.32 10.21 3.01
N GLU A 63 -2.01 10.55 4.10
CA GLU A 63 -3.04 11.59 4.13
C GLU A 63 -2.46 12.95 3.74
N ASP A 64 -1.32 13.33 4.33
CA ASP A 64 -0.62 14.59 4.03
C ASP A 64 -0.17 14.66 2.56
N ALA A 65 0.21 13.51 2.00
CA ALA A 65 0.56 13.35 0.58
C ALA A 65 -0.66 13.29 -0.37
N GLY A 66 -1.89 13.41 0.14
CA GLY A 66 -3.12 13.43 -0.66
C GLY A 66 -3.71 12.04 -0.99
N LEU A 67 -3.28 10.99 -0.31
CA LEU A 67 -3.79 9.61 -0.47
C LEU A 67 -4.90 9.25 0.53
N ALA A 68 -5.47 10.24 1.22
CA ALA A 68 -6.49 10.03 2.25
C ALA A 68 -7.70 9.23 1.74
N ASP A 69 -8.12 9.44 0.48
CA ASP A 69 -9.26 8.76 -0.14
C ASP A 69 -9.00 7.26 -0.41
N GLU A 70 -7.73 6.89 -0.56
CA GLU A 70 -7.28 5.53 -0.89
C GLU A 70 -6.98 4.69 0.37
N LEU A 71 -6.97 5.34 1.53
CA LEU A 71 -6.78 4.67 2.81
C LEU A 71 -8.03 3.89 3.20
N ARG A 72 -7.84 2.62 3.56
CA ARG A 72 -8.93 1.81 4.10
C ARG A 72 -9.26 2.24 5.52
N GLU A 73 -10.56 2.43 5.76
CA GLU A 73 -11.11 2.65 7.08
C GLU A 73 -10.68 1.52 8.04
N ARG A 74 -10.27 1.89 9.26
CA ARG A 74 -10.03 0.93 10.32
C ARG A 74 -11.38 0.31 10.69
N LYS A 75 -11.70 -0.86 10.13
CA LYS A 75 -12.75 -1.70 10.72
C LYS A 75 -12.27 -2.07 12.13
N GLY A 76 -12.83 -1.36 13.12
CA GLY A 76 -12.59 -1.59 14.54
C GLY A 76 -13.14 -2.93 15.01
#